data_AF-A0A1V3H6Q7-F1
#
_entry.id   AF-A0A1V3H6Q7-F1
#
_cell.length_a   1.000
_cell.length_b   1.000
_cell.length_c   1.000
_cell.angle_alpha   90.00
_cell.angle_beta   90.00
_cell.angle_gamma   90.00
#
_symmetry.space_group_name_H-M   'P 1'
#
loop_
_entity.id
_entity.type
_entity.pdbx_description
1 polymer ?
#
loop_
_entity_poly.entity_id
_entity_poly.type
_entity_poly.pdbx_seq_one_letter_code
_entity_poly.pdbx_strand_id
1 'polypeptide(L)'
;MISGAILLFPTLLLAPTAAFSAGVGVTIENDSPLGVDNQYTSGVYAHWHADWSDDVTTTAVTPIRWFAQQLPLNEQARQSWSIDVGQMMWTPNDIEWETPHPNERPYAGLIFIEPGIYQQTSERVDKWSFMLGMVGPASQTEEGQSYVHDLIDSPDPKGWDYQVENTPVAQFAYERHQLLHRSENQEWGVTGRADIGNFRSELSTGLSYRIGLDLANTFGGISFEPGRHLDSRLFDASEQGAFFYAAMQGRYRANDITINGDKPPENADIDMTHWQASAATGLAFYQPRWGTDISVVVHTKDYKQATDDTYSYVSWTVHYRY
;
A
#
# COMPACT_ATOMS: atom_id res chain seq x y z
N MET A 1 -1.77 -23.61 25.41
CA MET A 1 -3.21 -23.36 25.14
C MET A 1 -3.42 -21.85 25.05
N ILE A 2 -3.12 -21.25 23.90
CA ILE A 2 -3.54 -19.89 23.57
C ILE A 2 -4.56 -20.10 22.45
N SER A 3 -5.80 -20.35 22.86
CA SER A 3 -6.89 -20.79 21.99
C SER A 3 -7.53 -19.62 21.26
N GLY A 4 -7.49 -19.66 19.93
CA GLY A 4 -8.65 -19.43 19.06
C GLY A 4 -9.28 -18.03 18.95
N ALA A 5 -8.93 -17.06 19.79
CA ALA A 5 -9.63 -15.78 19.84
C ALA A 5 -9.18 -14.76 18.76
N ILE A 6 -7.98 -14.90 18.19
CA ILE A 6 -7.41 -13.89 17.27
C ILE A 6 -7.90 -14.09 15.81
N LEU A 7 -8.30 -15.30 15.42
CA LEU A 7 -8.76 -15.60 14.06
C LEU A 7 -10.25 -15.38 13.82
N LEU A 8 -11.05 -15.16 14.87
CA LEU A 8 -12.51 -15.01 14.77
C LEU A 8 -12.95 -13.61 14.31
N PHE A 9 -12.14 -12.58 14.55
CA PHE A 9 -12.44 -11.22 14.13
C PHE A 9 -12.27 -10.96 12.62
N PRO A 10 -11.17 -11.38 11.96
CA PRO A 10 -11.03 -11.18 10.50
C PRO A 10 -12.01 -12.03 9.68
N THR A 11 -12.34 -13.24 10.12
CA THR A 11 -13.29 -14.12 9.41
C THR A 11 -14.73 -13.59 9.40
N LEU A 12 -15.19 -12.94 10.48
CA LEU A 12 -16.52 -12.30 10.52
C LEU A 12 -16.61 -11.03 9.67
N LEU A 13 -15.49 -10.35 9.41
CA LEU A 13 -15.43 -9.15 8.57
C LEU A 13 -15.34 -9.50 7.08
N LEU A 14 -14.60 -10.54 6.71
CA LEU A 14 -14.30 -10.91 5.32
C LEU A 14 -15.46 -11.63 4.59
N ALA A 15 -16.24 -12.46 5.28
CA ALA A 15 -17.31 -13.23 4.63
C ALA A 15 -18.51 -12.39 4.15
N PRO A 16 -19.05 -11.43 4.92
CA PRO A 16 -20.12 -10.56 4.45
C PRO A 16 -19.62 -9.58 3.37
N THR A 17 -18.38 -9.11 3.46
CA THR A 17 -17.82 -8.09 2.57
C THR A 17 -17.54 -8.64 1.18
N ALA A 18 -17.11 -9.90 1.05
CA ALA A 18 -17.05 -10.57 -0.25
C ALA A 18 -18.43 -10.63 -0.95
N ALA A 19 -19.52 -10.84 -0.20
CA ALA A 19 -20.87 -10.93 -0.76
C ALA A 19 -21.44 -9.57 -1.21
N PHE A 20 -20.90 -8.46 -0.71
CA PHE A 20 -21.28 -7.08 -1.10
C PHE A 20 -20.19 -6.39 -1.94
N SER A 21 -19.10 -7.08 -2.26
CA SER A 21 -18.04 -6.53 -3.10
C SER A 21 -18.48 -6.52 -4.57
N ALA A 22 -18.20 -5.42 -5.26
CA ALA A 22 -18.37 -5.28 -6.70
C ALA A 22 -17.11 -5.65 -7.47
N GLY A 23 -15.96 -5.70 -6.80
CA GLY A 23 -14.73 -6.19 -7.40
C GLY A 23 -13.67 -6.62 -6.40
N VAL A 24 -12.69 -7.32 -6.93
CA VAL A 24 -11.53 -7.85 -6.22
C VAL A 24 -10.25 -7.52 -6.98
N GLY A 25 -9.14 -7.37 -6.27
CA GLY A 25 -7.83 -7.24 -6.88
C GLY A 25 -6.74 -7.89 -6.06
N VAL A 26 -5.64 -8.20 -6.73
CA VAL A 26 -4.40 -8.67 -6.11
C VAL A 26 -3.26 -7.82 -6.62
N THR A 27 -2.40 -7.38 -5.70
CA THR A 27 -1.15 -6.69 -6.03
C THR A 27 0.02 -7.48 -5.45
N ILE A 28 1.07 -7.63 -6.24
CA ILE A 28 2.33 -8.25 -5.84
C ILE A 28 3.43 -7.23 -6.12
N GLU A 29 4.27 -6.99 -5.12
CA GLU A 29 5.42 -6.11 -5.20
C GLU A 29 6.68 -6.88 -4.87
N ASN A 30 7.73 -6.65 -5.65
CA ASN A 30 8.99 -7.35 -5.46
C ASN A 30 10.17 -6.56 -6.06
N ASP A 31 11.30 -6.53 -5.37
CA ASP A 31 12.55 -5.92 -5.80
C ASP A 31 13.49 -6.87 -6.57
N SER A 32 13.33 -8.19 -6.42
CA SER A 32 14.08 -9.24 -7.15
C SER A 32 14.14 -9.06 -8.67
N PRO A 33 13.07 -8.63 -9.39
CA PRO A 33 13.15 -8.36 -10.84
C PRO A 33 14.19 -7.29 -11.23
N LEU A 34 14.66 -6.50 -10.27
CA LEU A 34 15.67 -5.46 -10.45
C LEU A 34 17.06 -5.88 -9.94
N GLY A 35 17.19 -7.13 -9.44
CA GLY A 35 18.46 -7.73 -9.04
C GLY A 35 19.01 -7.22 -7.69
N VAL A 36 18.14 -6.73 -6.82
CA VAL A 36 18.47 -6.23 -5.48
C VAL A 36 17.38 -6.68 -4.50
N ASP A 37 17.78 -7.23 -3.35
CA ASP A 37 16.93 -7.35 -2.16
C ASP A 37 17.35 -6.21 -1.22
N ASN A 38 16.70 -5.04 -1.28
CA ASN A 38 17.10 -3.92 -0.44
C ASN A 38 15.94 -3.09 0.12
N GLN A 39 15.99 -2.86 1.43
CA GLN A 39 15.01 -2.05 2.16
C GLN A 39 13.61 -2.64 2.10
N TYR A 40 12.77 -2.28 1.13
CA TYR A 40 11.44 -2.86 0.95
C TYR A 40 11.51 -3.96 -0.10
N THR A 41 11.33 -5.19 0.36
CA THR A 41 11.64 -6.39 -0.42
C THR A 41 10.41 -6.90 -1.16
N SER A 42 9.29 -7.00 -0.44
CA SER A 42 8.11 -7.64 -1.00
C SER A 42 6.82 -7.24 -0.29
N GLY A 43 5.74 -7.27 -1.05
CA GLY A 43 4.39 -7.08 -0.54
C GLY A 43 3.37 -7.87 -1.36
N VAL A 44 2.38 -8.45 -0.67
CA VAL A 44 1.24 -9.10 -1.31
C VAL A 44 -0.02 -8.54 -0.71
N TYR A 45 -0.95 -8.14 -1.57
CA TYR A 45 -2.16 -7.44 -1.19
C TYR A 45 -3.37 -8.06 -1.87
N ALA A 46 -4.45 -8.20 -1.11
CA ALA A 46 -5.77 -8.54 -1.59
C ALA A 46 -6.72 -7.37 -1.29
N HIS A 47 -7.53 -7.05 -2.28
CA HIS A 47 -8.33 -5.85 -2.32
C HIS A 47 -9.78 -6.21 -2.61
N TRP A 48 -10.72 -5.69 -1.83
CA TRP A 48 -12.15 -5.76 -2.13
C TRP A 48 -12.72 -4.35 -2.12
N HIS A 49 -13.63 -4.06 -3.04
CA HIS A 49 -14.33 -2.78 -3.09
C HIS A 49 -15.78 -2.95 -3.50
N ALA A 50 -16.60 -1.99 -3.09
CA ALA A 50 -17.98 -1.89 -3.54
C ALA A 50 -18.12 -1.00 -4.77
N ASP A 51 -19.29 -1.09 -5.40
CA ASP A 51 -19.71 -0.12 -6.41
C ASP A 51 -19.85 1.27 -5.81
N TRP A 52 -19.66 2.26 -6.66
CA TRP A 52 -19.88 3.65 -6.31
C TRP A 52 -21.37 3.94 -6.11
N SER A 53 -21.67 4.66 -5.04
CA SER A 53 -23.01 5.06 -4.64
C SER A 53 -23.04 6.54 -4.24
N ASP A 54 -24.23 7.11 -4.08
CA ASP A 54 -24.34 8.51 -3.67
C ASP A 54 -24.17 8.68 -2.15
N ASP A 55 -24.36 7.61 -1.37
CA ASP A 55 -24.23 7.63 0.09
C ASP A 55 -23.74 6.28 0.65
N VAL A 56 -22.44 6.22 0.95
CA VAL A 56 -21.79 5.02 1.51
C VAL A 56 -22.30 4.67 2.91
N THR A 57 -22.87 5.63 3.64
CA THR A 57 -23.39 5.42 5.00
C THR A 57 -24.70 4.61 5.02
N THR A 58 -25.31 4.40 3.85
CA THR A 58 -26.50 3.54 3.72
C THR A 58 -26.19 2.21 3.05
N THR A 59 -25.20 2.18 2.13
CA THR A 59 -24.86 1.02 1.31
C THR A 59 -23.77 0.14 1.91
N ALA A 60 -22.87 0.68 2.73
CA ALA A 60 -21.78 -0.10 3.33
C ALA A 60 -22.26 -1.08 4.40
N VAL A 61 -21.48 -2.13 4.59
CA VAL A 61 -21.61 -3.06 5.73
C VAL A 61 -21.38 -2.34 7.06
N THR A 62 -21.98 -2.84 8.14
CA THR A 62 -22.05 -2.16 9.46
C THR A 62 -20.74 -1.53 9.97
N PRO A 63 -19.58 -2.23 10.01
CA PRO A 63 -18.35 -1.63 10.57
C PRO A 63 -17.81 -0.49 9.69
N ILE A 64 -17.86 -0.65 8.37
CA ILE A 64 -17.44 0.39 7.41
C ILE A 64 -18.41 1.57 7.43
N ARG A 65 -19.71 1.30 7.53
CA ARG A 65 -20.75 2.31 7.69
C ARG A 65 -20.50 3.18 8.91
N TRP A 66 -20.21 2.56 10.05
CA TRP A 66 -19.91 3.30 11.29
C TRP A 66 -18.70 4.22 11.11
N PHE A 67 -17.63 3.71 10.47
CA PHE A 67 -16.44 4.51 10.15
C PHE A 67 -16.78 5.70 9.24
N ALA A 68 -17.51 5.44 8.15
CA ALA A 68 -17.96 6.47 7.21
C ALA A 68 -18.77 7.60 7.88
N GLN A 69 -19.63 7.27 8.85
CA GLN A 69 -20.42 8.24 9.61
C GLN A 69 -19.59 9.18 10.50
N GLN A 70 -18.33 8.84 10.79
CA GLN A 70 -17.43 9.71 11.56
C GLN A 70 -16.65 10.69 10.67
N LEU A 71 -16.71 10.52 9.35
CA LEU A 71 -15.91 11.28 8.40
C LEU A 71 -16.68 12.48 7.85
N PRO A 72 -16.00 13.58 7.48
CA PRO A 72 -16.63 14.75 6.89
C PRO A 72 -16.92 14.52 5.40
N LEU A 73 -17.81 13.57 5.10
CA LEU A 73 -18.12 13.16 3.74
C LEU A 73 -18.93 14.23 2.98
N ASN A 74 -18.52 14.52 1.76
CA ASN A 74 -19.29 15.33 0.81
C ASN A 74 -20.48 14.56 0.22
N GLU A 75 -21.71 15.03 0.49
CA GLU A 75 -22.97 14.46 -0.04
C GLU A 75 -23.14 14.60 -1.56
N GLN A 76 -22.40 15.51 -2.20
CA GLN A 76 -22.43 15.72 -3.65
C GLN A 76 -21.42 14.85 -4.41
N ALA A 77 -20.52 14.17 -3.67
CA ALA A 77 -19.53 13.29 -4.26
C ALA A 77 -20.09 11.88 -4.36
N ARG A 78 -19.68 11.16 -5.40
CA ARG A 78 -19.83 9.70 -5.45
C ARG A 78 -18.95 9.09 -4.38
N GLN A 79 -19.39 8.01 -3.77
CA GLN A 79 -18.73 7.38 -2.63
C GLN A 79 -18.64 5.87 -2.79
N SER A 80 -17.52 5.30 -2.37
CA SER A 80 -17.32 3.85 -2.32
C SER A 80 -16.53 3.48 -1.06
N TRP A 81 -16.46 2.18 -0.76
CA TRP A 81 -15.65 1.63 0.30
C TRP A 81 -14.74 0.50 -0.20
N SER A 82 -13.62 0.30 0.48
CA SER A 82 -12.74 -0.85 0.28
C SER A 82 -12.41 -1.55 1.59
N ILE A 83 -11.92 -2.78 1.45
CA ILE A 83 -11.15 -3.48 2.46
C ILE A 83 -9.90 -4.00 1.78
N ASP A 84 -8.78 -3.71 2.41
CA ASP A 84 -7.47 -4.15 1.99
C ASP A 84 -6.89 -5.08 3.05
N VAL A 85 -6.31 -6.19 2.61
CA VAL A 85 -5.52 -7.07 3.46
C VAL A 85 -4.18 -7.23 2.80
N GLY A 86 -3.11 -6.99 3.53
CA GLY A 86 -1.77 -7.07 2.96
C GLY A 86 -0.76 -7.58 3.95
N GLN A 87 0.29 -8.17 3.39
CA GLN A 87 1.51 -8.54 4.09
C GLN A 87 2.68 -7.83 3.41
N MET A 88 3.56 -7.20 4.19
CA MET A 88 4.73 -6.48 3.72
C MET A 88 5.97 -6.96 4.46
N MET A 89 7.11 -6.98 3.79
CA MET A 89 8.39 -7.31 4.41
C MET A 89 9.50 -6.37 3.97
N TRP A 90 10.45 -6.21 4.88
CA TRP A 90 11.66 -5.44 4.68
C TRP A 90 12.87 -6.23 5.16
N THR A 91 13.94 -6.23 4.37
CA THR A 91 15.18 -6.98 4.65
C THR A 91 16.43 -6.08 4.58
N PRO A 92 17.53 -6.48 5.23
CA PRO A 92 18.87 -5.99 4.91
C PRO A 92 19.22 -6.22 3.43
N ASN A 93 20.32 -5.60 2.99
CA ASN A 93 20.82 -5.78 1.62
C ASN A 93 21.32 -7.21 1.31
N ASP A 94 21.72 -7.96 2.34
CA ASP A 94 22.16 -9.35 2.21
C ASP A 94 21.37 -10.21 3.18
N ILE A 95 20.52 -11.07 2.61
CA ILE A 95 19.62 -11.92 3.37
C ILE A 95 20.32 -13.15 3.95
N GLU A 96 21.51 -13.51 3.46
CA GLU A 96 22.26 -14.69 3.89
C GLU A 96 23.03 -14.46 5.20
N TRP A 97 23.06 -13.23 5.73
CA TRP A 97 23.65 -12.94 7.02
C TRP A 97 22.86 -13.57 8.17
N GLU A 98 23.54 -14.41 8.94
CA GLU A 98 22.98 -15.09 10.12
C GLU A 98 22.84 -14.17 11.34
N THR A 99 23.49 -13.01 11.34
CA THR A 99 23.45 -12.03 12.44
C THR A 99 23.34 -10.62 11.91
N PRO A 100 22.75 -9.67 12.67
CA PRO A 100 22.64 -8.28 12.24
C PRO A 100 23.99 -7.67 11.88
N HIS A 101 24.04 -6.96 10.76
CA HIS A 101 25.24 -6.27 10.32
C HIS A 101 25.19 -4.79 10.69
N PRO A 102 26.31 -4.15 11.07
CA PRO A 102 26.35 -2.71 11.27
C PRO A 102 25.88 -1.97 10.02
N ASN A 103 25.19 -0.83 10.22
CA ASN A 103 24.66 0.04 9.16
C ASN A 103 23.53 -0.55 8.32
N GLU A 104 22.94 -1.67 8.74
CA GLU A 104 21.85 -2.31 8.02
C GLU A 104 20.57 -2.26 8.84
N ARG A 105 19.44 -2.29 8.16
CA ARG A 105 18.14 -2.32 8.83
C ARG A 105 17.86 -3.70 9.42
N PRO A 106 17.08 -3.81 10.50
CA PRO A 106 16.55 -5.10 10.91
C PRO A 106 15.56 -5.62 9.86
N TYR A 107 15.37 -6.94 9.87
CA TYR A 107 14.20 -7.54 9.24
C TYR A 107 12.94 -6.97 9.89
N ALA A 108 11.89 -6.77 9.10
CA ALA A 108 10.59 -6.39 9.61
C ALA A 108 9.50 -6.99 8.74
N GLY A 109 8.48 -7.56 9.39
CA GLY A 109 7.25 -7.98 8.73
C GLY A 109 6.06 -7.19 9.24
N LEU A 110 5.05 -6.98 8.39
CA LEU A 110 3.75 -6.42 8.74
C LEU A 110 2.65 -7.26 8.10
N ILE A 111 1.63 -7.62 8.88
CA ILE A 111 0.33 -8.08 8.37
C ILE A 111 -0.73 -7.07 8.80
N PHE A 112 -1.66 -6.72 7.91
CA PHE A 112 -2.67 -5.73 8.22
C PHE A 112 -4.01 -5.94 7.51
N ILE A 113 -5.04 -5.29 8.05
CA ILE A 113 -6.32 -5.03 7.39
C ILE A 113 -6.58 -3.52 7.40
N GLU A 114 -7.16 -3.01 6.33
CA GLU A 114 -7.40 -1.58 6.15
C GLU A 114 -8.73 -1.33 5.42
N PRO A 115 -9.81 -1.02 6.15
CA PRO A 115 -10.99 -0.41 5.56
C PRO A 115 -10.68 0.99 5.02
N GLY A 116 -11.22 1.28 3.83
CA GLY A 116 -11.12 2.58 3.17
C GLY A 116 -12.48 3.14 2.75
N ILE A 117 -12.59 4.47 2.73
CA ILE A 117 -13.72 5.23 2.18
C ILE A 117 -13.20 6.19 1.11
N TYR A 118 -13.86 6.21 -0.04
CA TYR A 118 -13.51 7.01 -1.20
C TYR A 118 -14.60 8.02 -1.49
N GLN A 119 -14.20 9.21 -1.91
CA GLN A 119 -15.10 10.24 -2.45
C GLN A 119 -14.55 10.75 -3.77
N GLN A 120 -15.41 10.87 -4.77
CA GLN A 120 -15.03 11.34 -6.10
C GLN A 120 -15.99 12.39 -6.62
N THR A 121 -15.42 13.48 -7.12
CA THR A 121 -16.06 14.46 -8.00
C THR A 121 -15.32 14.49 -9.34
N SER A 122 -15.72 15.37 -10.25
CA SER A 122 -15.05 15.52 -11.56
C SER A 122 -13.59 15.98 -11.48
N GLU A 123 -13.20 16.63 -10.38
CA GLU A 123 -11.89 17.30 -10.22
C GLU A 123 -11.16 16.93 -8.93
N ARG A 124 -11.79 16.19 -8.01
CA ARG A 124 -11.23 15.89 -6.70
C ARG A 124 -11.56 14.47 -6.28
N VAL A 125 -10.57 13.83 -5.67
CA VAL A 125 -10.71 12.54 -5.00
C VAL A 125 -10.20 12.67 -3.58
N ASP A 126 -10.97 12.18 -2.62
CA ASP A 126 -10.53 12.02 -1.23
C ASP A 126 -10.58 10.54 -0.84
N LYS A 127 -9.58 10.10 -0.09
CA LYS A 127 -9.46 8.75 0.46
C LYS A 127 -9.23 8.84 1.95
N TRP A 128 -9.99 8.08 2.71
CA TRP A 128 -9.82 7.92 4.15
C TRP A 128 -9.61 6.45 4.44
N SER A 129 -8.61 6.12 5.24
CA SER A 129 -8.40 4.73 5.62
C SER A 129 -7.95 4.59 7.06
N PHE A 130 -8.20 3.40 7.61
CA PHE A 130 -7.80 3.06 8.96
C PHE A 130 -7.20 1.67 8.99
N MET A 131 -5.88 1.59 9.01
CA MET A 131 -5.13 0.35 9.05
C MET A 131 -5.00 -0.15 10.49
N LEU A 132 -5.24 -1.45 10.69
CA LEU A 132 -4.94 -2.19 11.90
C LEU A 132 -4.07 -3.40 11.52
N GLY A 133 -2.99 -3.61 12.27
CA GLY A 133 -2.05 -4.68 11.93
C GLY A 133 -1.14 -5.09 13.07
N MET A 134 -0.16 -5.92 12.72
CA MET A 134 0.87 -6.42 13.62
C MET A 134 2.21 -6.40 12.88
N VAL A 135 3.19 -5.73 13.48
CA VAL A 135 4.60 -5.81 13.06
C VAL A 135 5.29 -6.91 13.85
N GLY A 136 6.29 -7.57 13.26
CA GLY A 136 7.17 -8.54 13.90
C GLY A 136 6.80 -10.01 13.62
N PRO A 137 7.32 -10.98 14.40
CA PRO A 137 7.18 -12.41 14.10
C PRO A 137 5.72 -12.89 13.92
N ALA A 138 4.77 -12.28 14.64
CA ALA A 138 3.34 -12.59 14.52
C ALA A 138 2.73 -12.22 13.16
N SER A 139 3.44 -11.45 12.33
CA SER A 139 3.07 -11.19 10.94
C SER A 139 3.27 -12.39 10.01
N GLN A 140 4.04 -13.40 10.42
CA GLN A 140 4.35 -14.62 9.64
C GLN A 140 4.95 -14.33 8.25
N THR A 141 5.78 -13.30 8.14
CA THR A 141 6.46 -12.94 6.88
C THR A 141 7.64 -13.85 6.57
N GLU A 142 8.31 -14.38 7.59
CA GLU A 142 9.43 -15.32 7.44
C GLU A 142 8.99 -16.58 6.68
N GLU A 143 7.88 -17.17 7.09
CA GLU A 143 7.34 -18.38 6.46
C GLU A 143 6.90 -18.11 5.02
N GLY A 144 6.34 -16.93 4.77
CA GLY A 144 5.95 -16.49 3.43
C GLY A 144 7.15 -16.29 2.51
N GLN A 145 8.20 -15.61 2.99
CA GLN A 145 9.43 -15.40 2.22
C GLN A 145 10.12 -16.72 1.93
N SER A 146 10.31 -17.56 2.96
CA SER A 146 10.97 -18.86 2.83
C SER A 146 10.26 -19.76 1.82
N TYR A 147 8.92 -19.83 1.86
CA TYR A 147 8.14 -20.59 0.90
C TYR A 147 8.35 -20.13 -0.55
N VAL A 148 8.41 -18.81 -0.78
CA VAL A 148 8.66 -18.26 -2.12
C VAL A 148 10.08 -18.55 -2.57
N HIS A 149 11.07 -18.40 -1.68
CA HIS A 149 12.48 -18.66 -1.97
C HIS A 149 12.72 -20.14 -2.33
N ASP A 150 12.10 -21.06 -1.59
CA ASP A 150 12.10 -22.49 -1.91
C ASP A 150 11.48 -22.80 -3.28
N LEU A 151 10.40 -22.09 -3.65
CA LEU A 151 9.68 -22.31 -4.90
C LEU A 151 10.49 -21.88 -6.14
N ILE A 152 11.29 -20.82 -6.00
CA ILE A 152 12.03 -20.20 -7.12
C ILE A 152 13.55 -20.43 -7.07
N ASP A 153 14.03 -21.24 -6.13
CA ASP A 153 15.46 -21.55 -5.93
C ASP A 153 16.30 -20.29 -5.63
N SER A 154 15.79 -19.45 -4.70
CA SER A 154 16.46 -18.25 -4.18
C SER A 154 17.19 -18.52 -2.87
N PRO A 155 18.28 -17.81 -2.50
CA PRO A 155 18.98 -18.01 -1.24
C PRO A 155 18.08 -17.85 0.00
N ASP A 156 18.29 -18.70 1.01
CA ASP A 156 17.51 -18.67 2.24
C ASP A 156 17.80 -17.42 3.08
N PRO A 157 16.77 -16.67 3.54
CA PRO A 157 16.95 -15.56 4.47
C PRO A 157 17.25 -16.08 5.89
N LYS A 158 18.38 -15.67 6.47
CA LYS A 158 18.90 -16.21 7.75
C LYS A 158 18.80 -15.25 8.95
N GLY A 159 18.26 -14.06 8.75
CA GLY A 159 18.25 -13.01 9.78
C GLY A 159 16.91 -12.80 10.50
N TRP A 160 15.86 -13.59 10.20
CA TRP A 160 14.51 -13.40 10.74
C TRP A 160 14.41 -13.53 12.27
N ASP A 161 15.32 -14.28 12.91
CA ASP A 161 15.45 -14.36 14.37
C ASP A 161 15.75 -13.00 15.03
N TYR A 162 16.26 -12.04 14.25
CA TYR A 162 16.64 -10.70 14.71
C TYR A 162 15.69 -9.59 14.22
N GLN A 163 14.49 -9.94 13.74
CA GLN A 163 13.53 -8.96 13.24
C GLN A 163 12.99 -8.04 14.35
N VAL A 164 12.34 -6.94 13.94
CA VAL A 164 11.57 -6.05 14.84
C VAL A 164 10.54 -6.85 15.64
N GLU A 165 10.40 -6.54 16.92
CA GLU A 165 9.53 -7.25 17.85
C GLU A 165 8.04 -7.04 17.58
N ASN A 166 7.23 -7.96 18.12
CA ASN A 166 5.78 -7.93 17.98
C ASN A 166 5.17 -6.64 18.54
N THR A 167 4.64 -5.80 17.65
CA THR A 167 3.96 -4.57 18.02
C THR A 167 2.65 -4.41 17.27
N PRO A 168 1.50 -4.29 17.96
CA PRO A 168 0.24 -3.98 17.30
C PRO A 168 0.31 -2.56 16.73
N VAL A 169 -0.15 -2.39 15.50
CA VAL A 169 -0.13 -1.10 14.81
C VAL A 169 -1.53 -0.63 14.44
N ALA A 170 -1.72 0.69 14.50
CA ALA A 170 -2.89 1.39 14.03
C ALA A 170 -2.45 2.66 13.31
N GLN A 171 -3.07 2.94 12.17
CA GLN A 171 -2.73 4.11 11.35
C GLN A 171 -3.99 4.65 10.67
N PHE A 172 -4.24 5.93 10.84
CA PHE A 172 -5.27 6.65 10.11
C PHE A 172 -4.60 7.45 8.99
N ALA A 173 -5.13 7.32 7.78
CA ALA A 173 -4.62 8.05 6.63
C ALA A 173 -5.72 8.87 5.95
N TYR A 174 -5.29 10.01 5.43
CA TYR A 174 -6.09 10.86 4.57
C TYR A 174 -5.28 11.29 3.35
N GLU A 175 -5.81 11.01 2.17
CA GLU A 175 -5.19 11.34 0.88
C GLU A 175 -6.17 12.13 0.02
N ARG A 176 -5.69 13.21 -0.59
CA ARG A 176 -6.47 14.02 -1.54
C ARG A 176 -5.71 14.15 -2.85
N HIS A 177 -6.41 13.88 -3.95
CA HIS A 177 -5.98 14.24 -5.29
C HIS A 177 -6.81 15.43 -5.79
N GLN A 178 -6.14 16.41 -6.39
CA GLN A 178 -6.76 17.56 -7.01
C GLN A 178 -6.30 17.66 -8.46
N LEU A 179 -7.26 17.76 -9.37
CA LEU A 179 -7.02 17.94 -10.79
C LEU A 179 -6.47 19.35 -11.02
N LEU A 180 -5.36 19.45 -11.75
CA LEU A 180 -4.78 20.73 -12.16
C LEU A 180 -5.18 21.07 -13.60
N HIS A 181 -5.10 20.08 -14.48
CA HIS A 181 -5.44 20.24 -15.90
C HIS A 181 -5.78 18.89 -16.54
N ARG A 182 -6.78 18.87 -17.41
CA ARG A 182 -7.14 17.71 -18.23
C ARG A 182 -7.41 18.15 -19.66
N SER A 183 -6.80 17.46 -20.61
CA SER A 183 -7.18 17.48 -22.03
C SER A 183 -7.80 16.13 -22.41
N GLU A 184 -8.08 15.91 -23.69
CA GLU A 184 -8.65 14.64 -24.17
C GLU A 184 -7.80 13.42 -23.80
N ASN A 185 -6.47 13.55 -23.84
CA ASN A 185 -5.55 12.43 -23.67
C ASN A 185 -4.42 12.69 -22.66
N GLN A 186 -4.40 13.84 -21.97
CA GLN A 186 -3.38 14.16 -20.98
C GLN A 186 -4.01 14.72 -19.72
N GLU A 187 -3.37 14.46 -18.59
CA GLU A 187 -3.86 14.93 -17.31
C GLU A 187 -2.73 15.19 -16.32
N TRP A 188 -2.88 16.27 -15.55
CA TRP A 188 -2.01 16.66 -14.46
C TRP A 188 -2.78 16.72 -13.15
N GLY A 189 -2.23 16.10 -12.11
CA GLY A 189 -2.77 16.12 -10.76
C GLY A 189 -1.73 16.49 -9.72
N VAL A 190 -2.22 16.95 -8.57
CA VAL A 190 -1.44 17.06 -7.34
C VAL A 190 -2.08 16.18 -6.27
N THR A 191 -1.24 15.55 -5.45
CA THR A 191 -1.66 14.72 -4.33
C THR A 191 -1.12 15.29 -3.03
N GLY A 192 -1.91 15.27 -1.97
CA GLY A 192 -1.43 15.49 -0.60
C GLY A 192 -1.93 14.37 0.30
N ARG A 193 -1.06 13.83 1.15
CA ARG A 193 -1.41 12.74 2.07
C ARG A 193 -0.82 12.95 3.45
N ALA A 194 -1.60 12.61 4.47
CA ALA A 194 -1.18 12.60 5.86
C ALA A 194 -1.51 11.24 6.49
N ASP A 195 -0.52 10.65 7.14
CA ASP A 195 -0.62 9.40 7.87
C ASP A 195 -0.29 9.66 9.35
N ILE A 196 -1.16 9.20 10.25
CA ILE A 196 -1.01 9.41 11.69
C ILE A 196 -1.23 8.07 12.40
N GLY A 197 -0.21 7.63 13.13
CA GLY A 197 -0.27 6.35 13.84
C GLY A 197 1.09 5.91 14.37
N ASN A 198 1.15 4.68 14.90
CA ASN A 198 2.40 4.11 15.39
C ASN A 198 3.16 3.27 14.35
N PHE A 199 2.58 3.00 13.17
CA PHE A 199 3.30 2.35 12.06
C PHE A 199 4.29 3.32 11.38
N ARG A 200 3.77 4.27 10.60
CA ARG A 200 4.53 5.34 9.93
C ARG A 200 3.75 6.66 9.95
N SER A 201 4.08 7.61 10.81
CA SER A 201 3.48 8.95 10.71
C SER A 201 4.26 9.79 9.72
N GLU A 202 3.58 10.30 8.69
CA GLU A 202 4.21 11.09 7.65
C GLU A 202 3.26 12.10 7.01
N LEU A 203 3.85 13.09 6.35
CA LEU A 203 3.14 14.04 5.50
C LEU A 203 3.83 14.06 4.15
N SER A 204 3.06 13.97 3.07
CA SER A 204 3.59 13.91 1.72
C SER A 204 2.79 14.75 0.74
N THR A 205 3.48 15.18 -0.32
CA THR A 205 2.88 15.88 -1.46
C THR A 205 3.51 15.37 -2.75
N GLY A 206 2.72 15.26 -3.80
CA GLY A 206 3.17 14.70 -5.07
C GLY A 206 2.52 15.33 -6.27
N LEU A 207 3.13 15.11 -7.42
CA LEU A 207 2.63 15.50 -8.73
C LEU A 207 2.50 14.24 -9.58
N SER A 208 1.43 14.16 -10.36
CA SER A 208 1.18 13.08 -11.30
C SER A 208 0.89 13.63 -12.69
N TYR A 209 1.39 12.91 -13.68
CA TYR A 209 1.11 13.11 -15.10
C TYR A 209 0.61 11.79 -15.67
N ARG A 210 -0.45 11.86 -16.49
CA ARG A 210 -1.02 10.71 -17.19
C ARG A 210 -1.24 11.05 -18.65
N ILE A 211 -1.02 10.07 -19.52
CA ILE A 211 -1.32 10.18 -20.95
C ILE A 211 -1.93 8.87 -21.46
N GLY A 212 -3.06 8.97 -22.14
CA GLY A 212 -3.75 7.81 -22.66
C GLY A 212 -5.25 8.02 -22.84
N LEU A 213 -5.99 6.93 -22.69
CA LEU A 213 -7.43 6.86 -22.89
C LEU A 213 -8.14 6.85 -21.54
N ASP A 214 -9.32 7.44 -21.51
CA ASP A 214 -10.27 7.36 -20.40
C ASP A 214 -9.72 7.84 -19.03
N LEU A 215 -8.95 8.93 -19.07
CA LEU A 215 -8.32 9.51 -17.87
C LEU A 215 -9.35 10.05 -16.88
N ALA A 216 -10.48 10.59 -17.35
CA ALA A 216 -11.48 11.21 -16.49
C ALA A 216 -12.11 10.24 -15.48
N ASN A 217 -12.35 8.99 -15.92
CA ASN A 217 -12.98 7.95 -15.10
C ASN A 217 -11.97 7.18 -14.23
N THR A 218 -10.70 7.57 -14.23
CA THR A 218 -9.63 6.90 -13.47
C THR A 218 -8.82 7.88 -12.61
N PHE A 219 -9.28 9.13 -12.50
CA PHE A 219 -8.61 10.17 -11.74
C PHE A 219 -8.48 9.83 -10.26
N GLY A 220 -7.37 10.22 -9.63
CA GLY A 220 -7.05 9.84 -8.25
C GLY A 220 -6.59 8.39 -8.08
N GLY A 221 -6.39 7.66 -9.18
CA GLY A 221 -5.88 6.30 -9.16
C GLY A 221 -4.40 6.18 -8.79
N ILE A 222 -3.58 7.20 -9.02
CA ILE A 222 -2.12 7.10 -8.81
C ILE A 222 -1.76 7.41 -7.36
N SER A 223 -1.14 6.45 -6.66
CA SER A 223 -0.64 6.63 -5.29
C SER A 223 0.80 6.13 -5.10
N PHE A 224 1.43 6.53 -4.00
CA PHE A 224 2.75 6.05 -3.57
C PHE A 224 2.67 5.06 -2.41
N GLU A 225 1.45 4.68 -2.02
CA GLU A 225 1.22 3.68 -1.01
C GLU A 225 1.52 2.27 -1.57
N PRO A 226 2.36 1.47 -0.89
CA PRO A 226 2.60 0.09 -1.27
C PRO A 226 1.30 -0.70 -1.46
N GLY A 227 1.23 -1.47 -2.53
CA GLY A 227 0.06 -2.24 -2.93
C GLY A 227 -1.05 -1.44 -3.64
N ARG A 228 -0.86 -0.13 -3.85
CA ARG A 228 -1.89 0.79 -4.38
C ARG A 228 -1.35 1.81 -5.39
N HIS A 229 -0.25 1.53 -6.08
CA HIS A 229 0.33 2.45 -7.07
C HIS A 229 -0.63 2.84 -8.19
N LEU A 230 -1.47 1.89 -8.60
CA LEU A 230 -2.71 2.15 -9.31
C LEU A 230 -3.92 1.59 -8.56
N ASP A 231 -4.75 2.50 -8.09
CA ASP A 231 -5.97 2.20 -7.37
C ASP A 231 -7.14 1.99 -8.34
N SER A 232 -7.32 0.74 -8.78
CA SER A 232 -8.39 0.34 -9.72
C SER A 232 -9.81 0.57 -9.21
N ARG A 233 -9.99 0.85 -7.91
CA ARG A 233 -11.30 1.15 -7.31
C ARG A 233 -11.86 2.48 -7.83
N LEU A 234 -10.99 3.34 -8.34
CA LEU A 234 -11.30 4.66 -8.87
C LEU A 234 -11.87 4.61 -10.29
N PHE A 235 -11.94 3.41 -10.90
CA PHE A 235 -12.32 3.22 -12.30
C PHE A 235 -13.84 3.19 -12.48
N ASP A 236 -14.57 4.09 -11.81
CA ASP A 236 -16.04 4.13 -11.85
C ASP A 236 -16.55 4.33 -13.27
N ALA A 237 -17.56 3.56 -13.67
CA ALA A 237 -18.21 3.62 -14.98
C ALA A 237 -17.29 3.45 -16.22
N SER A 238 -16.04 3.03 -16.03
CA SER A 238 -15.09 2.86 -17.12
C SER A 238 -15.25 1.50 -17.82
N GLU A 239 -15.40 1.52 -19.14
CA GLU A 239 -15.52 0.30 -19.95
C GLU A 239 -14.14 -0.19 -20.44
N GLN A 240 -13.28 0.70 -20.92
CA GLN A 240 -11.96 0.32 -21.43
C GLN A 240 -11.03 1.52 -21.46
N GLY A 241 -9.74 1.25 -21.26
CA GLY A 241 -8.75 2.30 -21.28
C GLY A 241 -7.35 1.75 -21.15
N ALA A 242 -6.41 2.61 -21.49
CA ALA A 242 -5.00 2.34 -21.39
C ALA A 242 -4.29 3.67 -21.22
N PHE A 243 -3.42 3.76 -20.23
CA PHE A 243 -2.63 4.97 -20.02
C PHE A 243 -1.28 4.66 -19.43
N PHE A 244 -0.34 5.52 -19.77
CA PHE A 244 0.93 5.65 -19.08
C PHE A 244 0.80 6.70 -17.99
N TYR A 245 1.50 6.50 -16.89
CA TYR A 245 1.67 7.54 -15.88
C TYR A 245 3.10 7.67 -15.40
N ALA A 246 3.41 8.88 -14.95
CA ALA A 246 4.61 9.20 -14.19
C ALA A 246 4.20 10.08 -13.01
N ALA A 247 4.77 9.79 -11.85
CA ALA A 247 4.51 10.56 -10.64
C ALA A 247 5.79 10.75 -9.83
N MET A 248 5.82 11.81 -9.03
CA MET A 248 6.85 12.01 -8.02
C MET A 248 6.24 12.54 -6.72
N GLN A 249 6.85 12.21 -5.59
CA GLN A 249 6.42 12.62 -4.26
C GLN A 249 7.62 13.04 -3.41
N GLY A 250 7.44 14.09 -2.62
CA GLY A 250 8.30 14.39 -1.48
C GLY A 250 7.52 14.14 -0.18
N ARG A 251 8.19 13.57 0.83
CA ARG A 251 7.59 13.31 2.13
C ARG A 251 8.52 13.64 3.30
N TYR A 252 7.90 13.95 4.42
CA TYR A 252 8.53 14.00 5.73
C TYR A 252 7.98 12.86 6.59
N ARG A 253 8.83 11.90 6.96
CA ARG A 253 8.49 10.78 7.84
C ARG A 253 8.94 11.08 9.27
N ALA A 254 8.01 11.13 10.20
CA ALA A 254 8.25 11.41 11.62
C ALA A 254 8.68 10.15 12.38
N ASN A 255 8.10 8.99 12.04
CA ASN A 255 8.48 7.70 12.59
C ASN A 255 8.36 6.58 11.56
N ASP A 256 9.09 5.49 11.81
CA ASP A 256 8.97 4.24 11.08
C ASP A 256 9.25 3.08 12.04
N ILE A 257 8.23 2.30 12.40
CA ILE A 257 8.40 1.18 13.31
C ILE A 257 9.25 0.06 12.70
N THR A 258 9.37 -0.02 11.37
CA THR A 258 10.18 -1.03 10.68
C THR A 258 11.69 -0.76 10.80
N ILE A 259 12.06 0.39 11.38
CA ILE A 259 13.44 0.86 11.59
C ILE A 259 13.69 1.09 13.09
N ASN A 260 12.78 1.85 13.72
CA ASN A 260 12.94 2.32 15.10
C ASN A 260 12.14 1.49 16.12
N GLY A 261 11.46 0.44 15.69
CA GLY A 261 10.75 -0.46 16.60
C GLY A 261 11.71 -1.19 17.55
N ASP A 262 11.15 -1.72 18.64
CA ASP A 262 11.89 -2.57 19.57
C ASP A 262 12.44 -3.78 18.80
N LYS A 263 13.69 -4.13 19.06
CA LYS A 263 14.44 -5.15 18.33
C LYS A 263 15.50 -5.77 19.24
N PRO A 264 15.95 -7.01 18.97
CA PRO A 264 17.02 -7.64 19.74
C PRO A 264 18.29 -6.76 19.79
N PRO A 265 19.03 -6.76 20.92
CA PRO A 265 20.16 -5.86 21.16
C PRO A 265 21.34 -6.05 20.19
N GLU A 266 21.38 -7.16 19.46
CA GLU A 266 22.34 -7.43 18.40
C GLU A 266 22.15 -6.51 17.19
N ASN A 267 20.95 -5.98 16.98
CA ASN A 267 20.70 -5.00 15.93
C ASN A 267 21.29 -3.64 16.31
N ALA A 268 22.16 -3.12 15.45
CA ALA A 268 22.63 -1.76 15.58
C ALA A 268 21.47 -0.77 15.44
N ASP A 269 21.56 0.35 16.17
CA ASP A 269 20.67 1.48 15.92
C ASP A 269 21.06 2.16 14.62
N ILE A 270 20.06 2.39 13.78
CA ILE A 270 20.17 3.14 12.53
C ILE A 270 19.31 4.39 12.61
N ASP A 271 19.78 5.45 11.95
CA ASP A 271 19.11 6.74 11.96
C ASP A 271 18.17 6.85 10.76
N MET A 272 16.88 7.01 11.03
CA MET A 272 15.92 7.26 9.96
C MET A 272 16.23 8.56 9.20
N THR A 273 16.05 8.50 7.88
CA THR A 273 16.06 9.66 6.99
C THR A 273 14.66 10.24 6.93
N HIS A 274 14.45 11.39 7.58
CA HIS A 274 13.12 12.01 7.66
C HIS A 274 12.60 12.55 6.33
N TRP A 275 13.47 13.20 5.54
CA TRP A 275 13.09 13.76 4.24
C TRP A 275 13.38 12.77 3.14
N GLN A 276 12.34 12.32 2.47
CA GLN A 276 12.44 11.28 1.44
C GLN A 276 11.74 11.74 0.17
N ALA A 277 12.19 11.21 -0.97
CA ALA A 277 11.57 11.41 -2.26
C ALA A 277 11.28 10.07 -2.94
N SER A 278 10.24 10.04 -3.75
CA SER A 278 9.83 8.87 -4.53
C SER A 278 9.46 9.27 -5.94
N ALA A 279 9.70 8.38 -6.90
CA ALA A 279 9.21 8.49 -8.26
C ALA A 279 8.59 7.15 -8.69
N ALA A 280 7.52 7.20 -9.45
CA ALA A 280 6.84 6.01 -9.96
C ALA A 280 6.48 6.22 -11.42
N THR A 281 6.54 5.15 -12.20
CA THR A 281 6.01 5.13 -13.56
C THR A 281 5.37 3.78 -13.85
N GLY A 282 4.29 3.78 -14.62
CA GLY A 282 3.56 2.56 -14.90
C GLY A 282 2.69 2.63 -16.13
N LEU A 283 2.20 1.45 -16.51
CA LEU A 283 1.29 1.23 -17.61
C LEU A 283 0.05 0.50 -17.09
N ALA A 284 -1.09 1.16 -17.26
CA ALA A 284 -2.39 0.61 -16.94
C ALA A 284 -3.11 0.18 -18.22
N PHE A 285 -3.78 -0.97 -18.15
CA PHE A 285 -4.71 -1.44 -19.16
C PHE A 285 -5.92 -2.07 -18.50
N TYR A 286 -7.12 -1.76 -18.97
CA TYR A 286 -8.33 -2.37 -18.44
C TYR A 286 -9.44 -2.46 -19.49
N GLN A 287 -10.37 -3.36 -19.18
CA GLN A 287 -11.57 -3.77 -19.90
C GLN A 287 -12.73 -3.82 -18.89
N PRO A 288 -13.99 -4.04 -19.31
CA PRO A 288 -15.14 -3.79 -18.44
C PRO A 288 -15.15 -4.62 -17.16
N ARG A 289 -14.49 -5.78 -17.17
CA ARG A 289 -14.45 -6.74 -16.07
C ARG A 289 -13.10 -6.96 -15.46
N TRP A 290 -12.01 -6.54 -16.12
CA TRP A 290 -10.68 -6.81 -15.60
C TRP A 290 -9.69 -5.76 -16.07
N GLY A 291 -8.64 -5.59 -15.30
CA GLY A 291 -7.52 -4.76 -15.72
C GLY A 291 -6.25 -5.13 -14.98
N THR A 292 -5.17 -4.52 -15.42
CA THR A 292 -3.84 -4.74 -14.88
C THR A 292 -3.02 -3.46 -14.93
N ASP A 293 -2.10 -3.35 -13.98
CA ASP A 293 -1.08 -2.32 -13.90
C ASP A 293 0.26 -2.96 -13.70
N ILE A 294 1.29 -2.47 -14.40
CA ILE A 294 2.67 -2.75 -14.04
C ILE A 294 3.37 -1.42 -13.84
N SER A 295 4.03 -1.28 -12.70
CA SER A 295 4.75 -0.07 -12.36
C SER A 295 6.11 -0.35 -11.73
N VAL A 296 7.01 0.61 -11.91
CA VAL A 296 8.32 0.65 -11.28
C VAL A 296 8.34 1.85 -10.34
N VAL A 297 8.74 1.62 -9.11
CA VAL A 297 8.80 2.63 -8.06
C VAL A 297 10.23 2.74 -7.57
N VAL A 298 10.71 3.97 -7.42
CA VAL A 298 12.03 4.29 -6.90
C VAL A 298 11.87 5.19 -5.69
N HIS A 299 12.58 4.87 -4.62
CA HIS A 299 12.61 5.64 -3.37
C HIS A 299 14.04 6.05 -3.06
N THR A 300 14.20 7.22 -2.43
CA THR A 300 15.44 7.53 -1.69
C THR A 300 15.53 6.68 -0.43
N LYS A 301 16.75 6.45 0.06
CA LYS A 301 17.01 5.66 1.29
C LYS A 301 16.14 6.05 2.49
N ASP A 302 15.69 5.04 3.24
CA ASP A 302 14.87 5.22 4.43
C ASP A 302 15.67 5.57 5.69
N TYR A 303 16.98 5.28 5.70
CA TYR A 303 17.88 5.51 6.82
C TYR A 303 19.26 5.98 6.34
N LYS A 304 20.00 6.70 7.19
CA LYS A 304 21.22 7.42 6.78
C LYS A 304 22.37 6.50 6.44
N GLN A 305 22.46 5.37 7.14
CA GLN A 305 23.53 4.39 7.05
C GLN A 305 23.42 3.47 5.82
N ALA A 306 22.30 3.53 5.08
CA ALA A 306 22.08 2.69 3.92
C ALA A 306 23.21 2.84 2.90
N THR A 307 23.70 1.70 2.39
CA THR A 307 24.75 1.63 1.38
C THR A 307 24.35 2.35 0.10
N ASP A 308 23.11 2.14 -0.35
CA ASP A 308 22.55 2.78 -1.53
C ASP A 308 21.71 4.00 -1.17
N ASP A 309 21.82 5.06 -1.98
CA ASP A 309 21.00 6.26 -1.84
C ASP A 309 19.55 6.07 -2.32
N THR A 310 19.30 5.00 -3.08
CA THR A 310 17.98 4.67 -3.62
C THR A 310 17.72 3.17 -3.65
N TYR A 311 16.46 2.78 -3.54
CA TYR A 311 15.98 1.43 -3.76
C TYR A 311 14.73 1.44 -4.65
N SER A 312 14.39 0.29 -5.22
CA SER A 312 13.29 0.21 -6.18
C SER A 312 12.66 -1.16 -6.22
N TYR A 313 11.38 -1.22 -6.56
CA TYR A 313 10.65 -2.45 -6.76
C TYR A 313 9.70 -2.33 -7.95
N VAL A 314 9.25 -3.49 -8.42
CA VAL A 314 8.17 -3.61 -9.41
C VAL A 314 6.89 -3.93 -8.67
N SER A 315 5.80 -3.27 -9.05
CA SER A 315 4.45 -3.57 -8.60
C SER A 315 3.62 -4.08 -9.77
N TRP A 316 2.91 -5.19 -9.56
CA TRP A 316 1.98 -5.75 -10.54
C TRP A 316 0.61 -5.94 -9.89
N THR A 317 -0.39 -5.24 -10.42
CA THR A 317 -1.78 -5.37 -9.98
C THR A 317 -2.61 -6.06 -11.07
N VAL A 318 -3.50 -6.95 -10.64
CA VAL A 318 -4.61 -7.47 -11.44
C VAL A 318 -5.91 -7.27 -10.66
N HIS A 319 -6.94 -6.78 -11.33
CA HIS A 319 -8.26 -6.61 -10.71
C HIS A 319 -9.37 -7.16 -11.60
N TYR A 320 -10.48 -7.51 -10.96
CA TYR A 320 -11.70 -8.00 -11.58
C TYR A 320 -12.92 -7.31 -10.98
N ARG A 321 -13.89 -6.96 -11.82
CA ARG A 321 -15.20 -6.39 -11.47
C ARG A 321 -16.31 -7.34 -11.92
N TYR A 322 -17.28 -7.60 -11.04
CA TYR A 322 -18.38 -8.53 -11.28
C TYR A 322 -19.37 -8.03 -12.33
#